data_AF-A0AAW0FD65-F1
#
_entry.id   AF-A0AAW0FD65-F1
#
_cell.length_a   1.000
_cell.length_b   1.000
_cell.length_c   1.000
_cell.angle_alpha   90.00
_cell.angle_beta   90.00
_cell.angle_gamma   90.00
#
_symmetry.space_group_name_H-M   'P 1'
#
loop_
_entity.id
_entity.type
_entity.pdbx_description
1 polymer ?
#
loop_
_entity_poly.entity_id
_entity_poly.type
_entity_poly.pdbx_seq_one_letter_code
_entity_poly.pdbx_strand_id
1 'polypeptide(L)'
;MSSQESLKAAMRESLEVNGTISHIKAELRAAIFERLSDVTAGGDAAASMTTPPVPPENMVVNELIKEYLTYNGLEHTLAVFQLEARSPDSQLPRRVLASELNMAAAPSSIPLLYAMLHEARLSKDME
;
A
#
# COMPACT_ATOMS: atom_id res chain seq x y z
N MET A 1 29.45 -27.17 -8.41
CA MET A 1 28.54 -26.24 -9.10
C MET A 1 29.31 -25.68 -10.29
N SER A 2 28.73 -25.76 -11.49
CA SER A 2 29.36 -25.24 -12.71
C SER A 2 29.53 -23.71 -12.60
N SER A 3 30.61 -23.15 -13.16
CA SER A 3 30.80 -21.69 -13.24
C SER A 3 29.63 -20.97 -13.92
N GLN A 4 28.84 -21.68 -14.74
CA GLN A 4 27.64 -21.14 -15.36
C GLN A 4 26.46 -21.05 -14.37
N GLU A 5 26.36 -22.01 -13.44
CA GLU A 5 25.32 -22.01 -12.41
C GLU A 5 25.57 -20.91 -11.37
N SER A 6 26.83 -20.69 -10.98
CA SER A 6 27.18 -19.61 -10.06
C SER A 6 26.94 -18.23 -10.67
N LEU A 7 27.26 -18.05 -11.95
CA LEU A 7 26.98 -16.80 -12.67
C LEU A 7 25.47 -16.53 -12.76
N LYS A 8 24.68 -17.55 -13.10
CA LYS A 8 23.21 -17.44 -13.16
C LYS A 8 22.62 -17.08 -11.79
N ALA A 9 23.12 -17.70 -10.71
CA ALA A 9 22.69 -17.40 -9.35
C ALA A 9 23.02 -15.95 -8.96
N ALA A 10 24.24 -15.49 -9.20
CA ALA A 10 24.66 -14.12 -8.90
C ALA A 10 23.87 -13.06 -9.67
N MET A 11 23.57 -13.32 -10.95
CA MET A 11 22.74 -12.41 -11.75
C MET A 11 21.31 -12.34 -11.22
N ARG A 12 20.73 -13.49 -10.84
CA ARG A 12 19.39 -13.53 -10.23
C ARG A 12 19.36 -12.76 -8.92
N GLU A 13 20.33 -12.98 -8.06
CA GLU A 13 20.46 -12.29 -6.77
C GLU A 13 20.58 -10.78 -6.97
N SER A 14 21.40 -10.33 -7.92
CA SER A 14 21.49 -8.90 -8.27
C SER A 14 20.16 -8.32 -8.76
N LEU A 15 19.38 -9.06 -9.54
CA LEU A 15 18.06 -8.63 -10.02
C LEU A 15 16.96 -8.69 -8.94
N GLU A 16 17.13 -9.54 -7.93
CA GLU A 16 16.27 -9.58 -6.74
C GLU A 16 16.58 -8.40 -5.80
N VAL A 17 17.87 -8.12 -5.54
CA VAL A 17 18.33 -7.00 -4.71
C VAL A 17 17.93 -5.65 -5.32
N ASN A 18 18.10 -5.49 -6.62
CA ASN A 18 17.72 -4.26 -7.33
C ASN A 18 16.21 -4.15 -7.57
N GLY A 19 15.40 -5.09 -7.06
CA GLY A 19 13.94 -5.04 -7.12
C GLY A 19 13.33 -5.31 -8.50
N THR A 20 14.14 -5.52 -9.55
CA THR A 20 13.67 -5.78 -10.92
C THR A 20 12.76 -7.01 -11.00
N ILE A 21 13.13 -8.10 -10.31
CA ILE A 21 12.30 -9.31 -10.26
C ILE A 21 10.97 -9.05 -9.54
N SER A 22 10.97 -8.24 -8.48
CA SER A 22 9.76 -7.87 -7.75
C SER A 22 8.84 -7.00 -8.60
N HIS A 23 9.39 -6.04 -9.35
CA HIS A 23 8.65 -5.20 -10.30
C HIS A 23 7.96 -6.03 -11.38
N ILE A 24 8.70 -6.91 -12.07
CA ILE A 24 8.13 -7.77 -13.12
C ILE A 24 7.02 -8.67 -12.55
N LYS A 25 7.20 -9.22 -11.34
CA LYS A 25 6.16 -10.01 -10.68
C LYS A 25 4.91 -9.18 -10.35
N ALA A 26 5.08 -7.92 -9.94
CA ALA A 26 3.97 -7.01 -9.67
C ALA A 26 3.21 -6.66 -10.95
N GLU A 27 3.92 -6.33 -12.03
CA GLU A 27 3.35 -6.05 -13.35
C GLU A 27 2.58 -7.27 -13.89
N LEU A 28 3.15 -8.47 -13.74
CA LEU A 28 2.46 -9.71 -14.12
C LEU A 28 1.20 -9.95 -13.28
N ARG A 29 1.26 -9.74 -11.96
CA ARG A 29 0.08 -9.82 -11.09
C ARG A 29 -1.00 -8.82 -11.52
N ALA A 30 -0.60 -7.60 -11.87
CA ALA A 30 -1.51 -6.56 -12.34
C ALA A 30 -2.19 -6.96 -13.66
N ALA A 31 -1.42 -7.41 -14.65
CA ALA A 31 -1.96 -7.85 -15.94
C ALA A 31 -2.90 -9.07 -15.80
N ILE A 32 -2.58 -10.03 -14.92
CA ILE A 32 -3.45 -11.16 -14.62
C ILE A 32 -4.74 -10.67 -13.97
N PHE A 33 -4.63 -9.75 -13.01
CA PHE A 33 -5.78 -9.21 -12.30
C PHE A 33 -6.72 -8.45 -13.23
N GLU A 34 -6.18 -7.59 -14.10
CA GLU A 34 -6.92 -6.84 -15.11
C GLU A 34 -7.73 -7.78 -16.01
N ARG A 35 -7.10 -8.86 -16.50
CA ARG A 35 -7.78 -9.84 -17.36
C ARG A 35 -8.82 -10.66 -16.62
N LEU A 36 -8.56 -11.03 -15.37
CA LEU A 36 -9.57 -11.69 -14.53
C LEU A 36 -10.74 -10.76 -14.24
N SER A 37 -10.50 -9.47 -14.01
CA SER A 37 -11.56 -8.48 -13.79
C SER A 37 -12.42 -8.23 -15.03
N ASP A 38 -11.83 -8.18 -16.23
CA ASP A 38 -12.56 -8.07 -17.50
C ASP A 38 -13.43 -9.31 -17.77
N VAL A 39 -12.92 -10.51 -17.47
CA VAL A 39 -13.68 -11.76 -17.60
C VAL A 39 -14.86 -11.79 -16.62
N THR A 40 -14.74 -11.17 -15.45
CA THR A 40 -15.87 -11.01 -14.51
C THR A 40 -16.84 -9.88 -14.85
N ALA A 41 -16.48 -8.98 -15.77
CA ALA A 41 -17.34 -7.87 -16.22
C ALA A 41 -18.11 -8.18 -17.53
N GLY A 42 -17.67 -9.18 -18.31
CA GLY A 42 -18.26 -9.56 -19.60
C GLY A 42 -19.24 -10.73 -19.58
N GLY A 43 -19.50 -11.33 -18.43
CA GLY A 43 -20.44 -12.46 -18.28
C GLY A 43 -21.28 -12.26 -17.02
N ASP A 44 -22.55 -11.97 -17.23
CA ASP A 44 -23.61 -11.94 -16.23
C ASP A 44 -23.60 -10.76 -15.24
N ALA A 45 -24.65 -9.94 -15.37
CA ALA A 45 -25.13 -8.96 -14.41
C ALA A 45 -25.60 -9.60 -13.06
N ALA A 46 -24.84 -10.56 -12.52
CA ALA A 46 -25.16 -11.35 -11.33
C ALA A 46 -23.97 -11.57 -10.39
N ALA A 47 -22.80 -10.96 -10.64
CA ALA A 47 -21.69 -10.90 -9.67
C ALA A 47 -21.53 -9.51 -9.01
N SER A 48 -22.57 -8.66 -9.08
CA SER A 48 -22.75 -7.51 -8.16
C SER A 48 -23.20 -7.96 -6.77
N MET A 49 -22.65 -9.08 -6.28
CA MET A 49 -22.82 -9.58 -4.93
C MET A 49 -21.47 -10.13 -4.47
N THR A 50 -21.00 -9.66 -3.31
CA THR A 50 -19.91 -10.18 -2.46
C THR A 50 -18.54 -9.49 -2.44
N THR A 51 -18.34 -8.32 -3.03
CA THR A 51 -17.37 -7.39 -2.40
C THR A 51 -18.17 -6.49 -1.47
N PRO A 52 -18.02 -6.63 -0.13
CA PRO A 52 -18.60 -5.66 0.78
C PRO A 52 -18.15 -4.26 0.33
N PRO A 53 -19.02 -3.24 0.37
CA PRO A 53 -18.59 -1.88 0.15
C PRO A 53 -17.42 -1.60 1.10
N VAL A 54 -16.30 -1.14 0.55
CA VAL A 54 -15.10 -0.83 1.33
C VAL A 54 -15.52 0.15 2.42
N PRO A 55 -15.36 -0.21 3.71
CA PRO A 55 -15.77 0.66 4.80
C PRO A 55 -15.09 2.04 4.66
N PRO A 56 -15.77 3.16 4.96
CA PRO A 56 -15.17 4.50 4.90
C PRO A 56 -13.85 4.59 5.68
N GLU A 57 -13.73 3.83 6.75
CA GLU A 57 -12.54 3.71 7.60
C GLU A 57 -11.33 3.17 6.83
N ASN A 58 -11.52 2.28 5.85
CA ASN A 58 -10.43 1.77 5.03
C ASN A 58 -9.78 2.88 4.20
N MET A 59 -10.54 3.90 3.77
CA MET A 59 -9.94 5.05 3.07
C MET A 59 -8.97 5.78 4.00
N VAL A 60 -9.41 6.10 5.22
CA VAL A 60 -8.58 6.76 6.25
C VAL A 60 -7.33 5.93 6.54
N VAL A 61 -7.49 4.62 6.76
CA VAL A 61 -6.39 3.69 7.04
C VAL A 61 -5.41 3.62 5.87
N ASN A 62 -5.89 3.53 4.64
CA ASN A 62 -5.04 3.46 3.46
C ASN A 62 -4.24 4.76 3.26
N GLU A 63 -4.83 5.93 3.49
CA GLU A 63 -4.11 7.20 3.44
C GLU A 63 -3.04 7.30 4.54
N LEU A 64 -3.33 6.83 5.75
CA LEU A 64 -2.35 6.74 6.85
C LEU A 64 -1.17 5.83 6.49
N ILE A 65 -1.44 4.69 5.86
CA ILE A 65 -0.39 3.77 5.38
C ILE A 65 0.42 4.43 4.27
N LYS A 66 -0.22 5.06 3.27
CA LYS A 66 0.47 5.77 2.18
C LYS A 66 1.41 6.85 2.71
N GLU A 67 0.94 7.64 3.68
CA GLU A 67 1.75 8.68 4.32
C GLU A 67 2.98 8.09 5.04
N TYR A 68 2.79 7.02 5.83
CA TYR A 68 3.88 6.35 6.51
C TYR A 68 4.92 5.75 5.54
N LEU A 69 4.47 5.05 4.51
CA LEU A 69 5.35 4.44 3.52
C LEU A 69 6.16 5.52 2.78
N THR A 70 5.51 6.63 2.42
CA THR A 70 6.15 7.78 1.77
C THR A 70 7.22 8.39 2.69
N TYR A 71 6.89 8.65 3.95
CA TYR A 71 7.82 9.25 4.90
C TYR A 71 9.05 8.38 5.17
N ASN A 72 8.90 7.05 5.16
CA ASN A 72 9.98 6.10 5.40
C ASN A 72 10.74 5.69 4.13
N GLY A 73 10.45 6.30 2.97
CA GLY A 73 11.13 5.98 1.71
C GLY A 73 10.82 4.57 1.17
N LEU A 74 9.67 4.00 1.53
CA LEU A 74 9.25 2.65 1.14
C LEU A 74 8.51 2.65 -0.21
N GLU A 75 9.12 3.24 -1.22
CA GLU A 75 8.48 3.55 -2.51
C GLU A 75 7.99 2.31 -3.27
N HIS A 76 8.78 1.23 -3.24
CA HIS A 76 8.38 -0.04 -3.89
C HIS A 76 7.16 -0.67 -3.22
N THR A 77 7.11 -0.63 -1.89
CA THR A 77 5.96 -1.11 -1.12
C THR A 77 4.74 -0.23 -1.37
N LEU A 78 4.93 1.09 -1.44
CA LEU A 78 3.87 2.05 -1.73
C LEU A 78 3.23 1.78 -3.10
N ALA A 79 4.03 1.52 -4.15
CA ALA A 79 3.53 1.22 -5.49
C ALA A 79 2.66 -0.05 -5.51
N VAL A 80 3.11 -1.13 -4.86
CA VAL A 80 2.32 -2.37 -4.76
C VAL A 80 1.05 -2.14 -3.91
N PHE A 81 1.19 -1.43 -2.80
CA PHE A 81 0.07 -1.13 -1.90
C PHE A 81 -1.05 -0.34 -2.59
N GLN A 82 -0.71 0.70 -3.37
CA GLN A 82 -1.71 1.52 -4.07
C GLN A 82 -2.55 0.67 -5.04
N LEU A 83 -1.90 -0.23 -5.77
CA LEU A 83 -2.56 -1.16 -6.69
C LEU A 83 -3.47 -2.16 -5.95
N GLU A 84 -2.96 -2.80 -4.90
CA GLU A 84 -3.72 -3.80 -4.13
C GLU A 84 -4.89 -3.19 -3.35
N ALA A 85 -4.70 -2.00 -2.79
CA ALA A 85 -5.70 -1.30 -1.99
C ALA A 85 -6.83 -0.72 -2.85
N ARG A 86 -6.71 -0.72 -4.19
CA ARG A 86 -7.59 -0.01 -5.13
C ARG A 86 -7.80 1.44 -4.71
N SER A 87 -6.78 2.04 -4.09
CA SER A 87 -6.84 3.40 -3.59
C SER A 87 -6.73 4.33 -4.79
N PRO A 88 -7.56 5.36 -4.91
CA PRO A 88 -7.42 6.32 -6.00
C PRO A 88 -6.06 7.01 -5.91
N ASP A 89 -5.49 7.35 -7.08
CA ASP A 89 -4.24 8.12 -7.18
C ASP A 89 -4.34 9.48 -6.50
N SER A 90 -5.57 10.01 -6.35
CA SER A 90 -5.83 11.21 -5.57
C SER A 90 -5.59 10.95 -4.08
N GLN A 91 -4.47 11.47 -3.57
CA GLN A 91 -4.20 11.47 -2.13
C GLN A 91 -5.17 12.39 -1.40
N LEU A 92 -5.70 11.91 -0.26
CA LEU A 92 -6.49 12.76 0.62
C LEU A 92 -5.57 13.81 1.24
N PRO A 93 -5.94 15.10 1.26
CA PRO A 93 -5.12 16.11 1.90
C PRO A 93 -4.93 15.78 3.39
N ARG A 94 -3.68 15.76 3.84
CA ARG A 94 -3.32 15.47 5.24
C ARG A 94 -4.15 16.25 6.27
N ARG A 95 -4.49 17.52 5.98
CA ARG A 95 -5.33 18.35 6.87
C ARG A 95 -6.71 17.74 7.14
N VAL A 96 -7.29 17.08 6.14
CA VAL A 96 -8.59 16.42 6.25
C VAL A 96 -8.42 15.17 7.11
N LEU A 97 -7.40 14.35 6.81
CA LEU A 97 -7.07 13.16 7.58
C LEU A 97 -6.80 13.47 9.06
N ALA A 98 -6.04 14.52 9.34
CA ALA A 98 -5.77 14.99 10.70
C ALA A 98 -7.03 15.48 11.42
N SER A 99 -7.95 16.13 10.70
CA SER A 99 -9.22 16.58 11.28
C SER A 99 -10.12 15.41 11.64
N GLU A 100 -10.26 14.41 10.76
CA GLU A 100 -11.05 13.20 11.00
C GLU A 100 -10.56 12.43 12.23
N LEU A 101 -9.25 12.46 12.51
CA LEU A 101 -8.63 11.77 13.64
C LEU A 101 -8.58 12.61 14.92
N ASN A 102 -9.11 13.84 14.92
CA ASN A 102 -8.97 14.82 16.02
C ASN A 102 -7.50 15.17 16.35
N MET A 103 -6.65 15.21 15.33
CA MET A 103 -5.20 15.41 15.42
C MET A 103 -4.73 16.64 14.62
N ALA A 104 -5.56 17.67 14.52
CA ALA A 104 -5.22 18.89 13.76
C ALA A 104 -3.94 19.60 14.25
N ALA A 105 -3.55 19.38 15.51
CA ALA A 105 -2.31 19.91 16.09
C ALA A 105 -1.07 19.05 15.83
N ALA A 106 -1.21 17.87 15.19
CA ALA A 106 -0.09 16.99 14.93
C ALA A 106 0.95 17.65 14.00
N PRO A 107 2.25 17.56 14.32
CA PRO A 107 3.30 18.17 13.50
C PRO A 107 3.28 17.63 12.07
N SER A 108 3.38 18.49 11.07
CA SER A 108 3.44 18.09 9.65
C SER A 108 4.76 17.42 9.26
N SER A 109 5.77 17.45 10.14
CA SER A 109 7.10 16.89 9.92
C SER A 109 7.18 15.38 10.19
N ILE A 110 6.13 14.75 10.70
CA ILE A 110 6.07 13.31 11.00
C ILE A 110 4.76 12.71 10.49
N PRO A 111 4.67 11.41 10.18
CA PRO A 111 3.41 10.76 9.82
C PRO A 111 2.36 10.86 10.94
N LEU A 112 1.08 10.94 10.59
CA LEU A 112 -0.02 10.92 11.56
C LEU A 112 -0.01 9.63 12.38
N LEU A 113 0.38 8.49 11.79
CA LEU A 113 0.56 7.24 12.54
C LEU A 113 1.57 7.36 13.71
N TYR A 114 2.62 8.18 13.57
CA TYR A 114 3.57 8.39 14.65
C TYR A 114 2.96 9.23 15.77
N ALA A 115 2.22 10.28 15.38
CA ALA A 115 1.48 11.09 16.34
C ALA A 115 0.42 10.25 17.07
N MET A 116 -0.31 9.36 16.38
CA MET A 116 -1.31 8.48 16.99
C MET A 116 -0.67 7.54 18.03
N LEU A 117 0.49 6.97 17.70
CA LEU A 117 1.24 6.13 18.62
C LEU A 117 1.71 6.91 19.85
N HIS A 118 2.10 8.18 19.67
CA HIS A 118 2.47 9.05 20.78
C HIS A 118 1.29 9.31 21.72
N GLU A 119 0.14 9.73 21.17
CA GLU A 119 -1.08 9.97 21.94
C GLU A 119 -1.55 8.70 22.67
N ALA A 120 -1.54 7.55 21.99
CA ALA A 120 -1.92 6.27 22.60
C ALA A 120 -1.02 5.86 23.78
N ARG A 121 0.27 6.22 23.74
CA ARG A 121 1.20 5.98 24.85
C ARG A 121 0.95 6.95 26.00
N LEU A 122 0.72 8.23 25.72
CA LEU A 122 0.39 9.23 26.74
C LEU A 122 -0.88 8.86 27.50
N SER A 123 -1.94 8.44 26.80
CA SER A 123 -3.19 8.00 27.43
C SER A 123 -2.99 6.82 28.39
N LYS A 124 -2.08 5.90 28.06
CA LYS A 124 -1.75 4.75 28.91
C LYS A 124 -1.00 5.14 30.18
N ASP A 125 -0.17 6.19 30.12
CA ASP A 125 0.57 6.68 31.28
C ASP A 125 -0.33 7.51 32.24
N MET A 126 -1.54 7.86 31.81
CA MET A 126 -2.53 8.60 32.60
C MET A 126 -3.56 7.71 33.32
N GLU A 127 -3.57 6.40 33.06
CA GLU A 127 -4.38 5.38 33.76
C GLU A 127 -3.60 4.72 34.90
#